data_AF-A0A7C6IZJ2-F1
#
_entry.id   AF-A0A7C6IZJ2-F1
#
_cell.length_a   1.000
_cell.length_b   1.000
_cell.length_c   1.000
_cell.angle_alpha   90.00
_cell.angle_beta   90.00
_cell.angle_gamma   90.00
#
_symmetry.space_group_name_H-M   'P 1'
#
loop_
_entity.id
_entity.type
_entity.pdbx_description
1 polymer ?
#
loop_
_entity_poly.entity_id
_entity_poly.type
_entity_poly.pdbx_seq_one_letter_code
_entity_poly.pdbx_strand_id
1 'polypeptide(L)'
;ALNVVANEKTATIPSYLQDTHYKGAAKLGHGIGYKYAHNYKNHYVKQQYLPDELKDRVFYNPSDNGYEKDIKEYLELCQGDGVIDTK
;
A
#
# COMPACT_ATOMS: atom_id res chain seq x y z
N ALA A 1 -8.34 1.04 -11.85
CA ALA A 1 -8.49 -0.16 -11.01
C ALA A 1 -9.44 -1.19 -11.64
N LEU A 2 -10.73 -0.88 -11.86
CA LEU A 2 -11.70 -1.86 -12.38
C LEU A 2 -11.32 -2.49 -13.73
N ASN A 3 -10.79 -1.70 -14.67
CA ASN A 3 -10.34 -2.21 -15.96
C ASN A 3 -9.18 -3.23 -15.83
N VAL A 4 -8.26 -3.02 -14.88
CA VAL A 4 -7.14 -3.94 -14.60
C VAL A 4 -7.67 -5.27 -14.07
N VAL A 5 -8.63 -5.24 -13.14
CA VAL A 5 -9.26 -6.47 -12.62
C VAL A 5 -9.99 -7.25 -13.73
N ALA A 6 -10.63 -6.53 -14.66
CA ALA A 6 -11.40 -7.16 -15.73
C ALA A 6 -10.53 -7.76 -16.86
N ASN A 7 -9.32 -7.23 -17.09
CA ASN A 7 -8.51 -7.58 -18.26
C ASN A 7 -7.15 -8.22 -17.93
N GLU A 8 -6.68 -8.13 -16.69
CA GLU A 8 -5.40 -8.70 -16.28
C GLU A 8 -5.61 -9.94 -15.41
N LYS A 9 -4.66 -10.88 -15.48
CA LYS A 9 -4.68 -12.06 -14.63
C LYS A 9 -4.63 -11.62 -13.17
N THR A 10 -5.41 -12.30 -12.33
CA THR A 10 -5.39 -12.10 -10.88
C THR A 10 -4.01 -12.47 -10.34
N ALA A 11 -3.17 -11.47 -10.18
CA ALA A 11 -1.85 -11.59 -9.60
C ALA A 11 -1.95 -12.05 -8.14
N THR A 12 -0.95 -12.82 -7.70
CA THR A 12 -0.97 -13.41 -6.36
C THR A 12 -0.79 -12.33 -5.30
N ILE A 13 -1.67 -12.33 -4.30
CA ILE A 13 -1.63 -11.38 -3.18
C ILE A 13 -0.39 -11.69 -2.31
N PRO A 14 0.41 -10.70 -1.92
CA PRO A 14 1.54 -10.91 -1.03
C PRO A 14 1.14 -11.64 0.25
N SER A 15 1.89 -12.69 0.63
CA SER A 15 1.53 -13.58 1.76
C SER A 15 1.36 -12.85 3.09
N TYR A 16 2.09 -11.76 3.32
CA TYR A 16 1.96 -10.94 4.53
C TYR A 16 0.68 -10.08 4.57
N LEU A 17 -0.07 -9.94 3.48
CA LEU A 17 -1.39 -9.29 3.47
C LEU A 17 -2.54 -10.29 3.57
N GLN A 18 -2.26 -11.59 3.48
CA GLN A 18 -3.29 -12.62 3.53
C GLN A 18 -3.75 -12.85 4.97
N ASP A 19 -5.03 -13.23 5.13
CA ASP A 19 -5.63 -13.44 6.44
C ASP A 19 -4.92 -14.55 7.24
N THR A 20 -4.81 -14.33 8.55
CA THR A 20 -4.13 -15.23 9.49
C THR A 20 -5.07 -16.12 10.29
N HIS A 21 -6.38 -15.90 10.21
CA HIS A 21 -7.36 -16.47 11.14
C HIS A 21 -7.88 -17.85 10.72
N TYR A 22 -7.59 -18.30 9.50
CA TYR A 22 -8.04 -19.61 9.02
C TYR A 22 -7.09 -20.76 9.42
N LYS A 23 -7.65 -21.95 9.63
CA LYS A 23 -6.92 -23.19 9.99
C LYS A 23 -5.96 -23.61 8.86
N GLY A 24 -4.76 -23.04 8.85
CA GLY A 24 -3.73 -23.31 7.84
C GLY A 24 -2.78 -22.14 7.60
N ALA A 25 -3.19 -20.92 7.95
CA ALA A 25 -2.42 -19.70 7.71
C ALA A 25 -0.99 -19.74 8.29
N ALA A 26 -0.85 -20.24 9.52
CA ALA A 26 0.46 -20.38 10.17
C ALA A 26 1.40 -21.37 9.46
N LYS A 27 0.86 -22.43 8.83
CA LYS A 27 1.66 -23.41 8.07
C LYS A 27 2.08 -22.89 6.69
N LEU A 28 1.28 -22.01 6.11
CA LEU A 28 1.53 -21.40 4.80
C LEU A 28 2.33 -20.09 4.89
N GLY A 29 2.65 -19.64 6.12
CA GLY A 29 3.38 -18.41 6.36
C GLY A 29 2.60 -17.13 6.05
N HIS A 30 1.26 -17.20 6.06
CA HIS A 30 0.41 -16.05 5.80
C HIS A 30 0.45 -15.09 6.99
N GLY A 31 0.50 -13.78 6.70
CA GLY A 31 0.63 -12.71 7.68
C GLY A 31 2.01 -12.56 8.34
N ILE A 32 2.96 -13.46 8.05
CA ILE A 32 4.33 -13.33 8.56
C ILE A 32 5.01 -12.17 7.85
N GLY A 33 5.40 -11.14 8.61
CA GLY A 33 6.06 -9.95 8.09
C GLY A 33 5.11 -8.77 7.81
N TYR A 34 3.82 -8.87 8.14
CA TYR A 34 2.91 -7.72 8.08
C TYR A 34 3.37 -6.61 9.03
N LYS A 35 3.68 -5.45 8.46
CA LYS A 35 4.02 -4.25 9.23
C LYS A 35 2.73 -3.50 9.58
N TYR A 36 2.41 -3.45 10.87
CA TYR A 36 1.27 -2.69 11.36
C TYR A 36 1.57 -1.18 11.31
N ALA A 37 0.96 -0.47 10.37
CA ALA A 37 1.25 0.92 10.04
C ALA A 37 1.14 1.88 11.25
N HIS A 38 0.22 1.61 12.18
CA HIS A 38 0.03 2.44 13.38
C HIS A 38 1.22 2.41 14.37
N ASN A 39 2.11 1.42 14.28
CA ASN A 39 3.31 1.37 15.10
C ASN A 39 4.48 2.20 14.53
N TYR A 40 4.34 2.73 13.31
CA TYR A 40 5.39 3.50 12.64
C TYR A 40 5.13 5.00 12.74
N LYS A 41 6.21 5.79 12.65
CA LYS A 41 6.14 7.25 12.63
C LYS A 41 5.21 7.70 11.50
N ASN A 42 4.34 8.67 11.79
CA ASN A 42 3.29 9.16 10.88
C ASN A 42 2.21 8.12 10.51
N HIS A 43 2.08 7.03 11.27
CA HIS A 43 1.14 5.93 11.01
C HIS A 43 1.25 5.33 9.60
N TYR A 44 2.44 5.44 8.99
CA TYR A 44 2.69 4.97 7.64
C TYR A 44 3.89 4.04 7.63
N VAL A 45 3.78 2.96 6.85
CA VAL A 45 4.89 2.04 6.63
C VAL A 45 5.00 1.70 5.15
N LYS A 46 6.22 1.81 4.62
CA LYS A 46 6.54 1.39 3.27
C LYS A 46 6.52 -0.14 3.22
N GLN A 47 5.41 -0.68 2.73
CA GLN A 47 5.18 -2.09 2.48
C GLN A 47 4.55 -2.24 1.10
N GLN A 48 4.86 -3.31 0.39
CA GLN A 48 4.26 -3.57 -0.90
C GLN A 48 2.82 -4.04 -0.71
N TYR A 49 1.86 -3.22 -1.13
CA TYR A 49 0.42 -3.55 -1.00
C TYR A 49 -0.17 -4.16 -2.27
N LEU A 50 0.40 -3.80 -3.42
CA LEU A 50 -0.01 -4.35 -4.70
C LEU A 50 0.76 -5.65 -5.00
N PRO A 51 0.15 -6.60 -5.75
CA PRO A 51 0.85 -7.76 -6.27
C PRO A 51 2.10 -7.37 -7.06
N ASP A 52 3.07 -8.28 -7.20
CA ASP A 52 4.35 -7.96 -7.85
C ASP A 52 4.18 -7.45 -9.30
N GLU A 53 3.18 -7.98 -10.01
CA GLU A 53 2.83 -7.59 -11.38
C GLU A 53 2.27 -6.15 -11.49
N LEU A 54 1.81 -5.57 -10.37
CA LEU A 54 1.15 -4.26 -10.33
C LEU A 54 1.83 -3.27 -9.39
N LYS A 55 3.00 -3.60 -8.81
CA LYS A 55 3.64 -2.80 -7.75
C LYS A 55 3.96 -1.35 -8.16
N ASP A 56 4.21 -1.12 -9.44
CA ASP A 56 4.52 0.20 -9.99
C ASP A 56 3.29 0.93 -10.57
N ARG A 57 2.09 0.35 -10.46
CA ARG A 57 0.87 0.98 -11.00
C ARG A 57 0.29 2.01 -10.03
N VAL A 58 0.13 3.23 -10.52
CA VAL A 58 -0.59 4.30 -9.83
C VAL A 58 -2.00 4.41 -10.39
N PHE A 59 -3.00 4.27 -9.53
CA PHE A 59 -4.42 4.33 -9.92
C PHE A 59 -5.09 5.65 -9.58
N TYR A 60 -4.52 6.43 -8.66
CA TYR A 60 -5.06 7.69 -8.19
C TYR A 60 -4.02 8.78 -8.39
N ASN A 61 -4.40 9.82 -9.14
CA ASN A 61 -3.59 11.00 -9.37
C ASN A 61 -4.40 12.21 -8.90
N PRO A 62 -4.14 12.74 -7.68
CA PRO A 62 -4.91 13.86 -7.15
C PRO A 62 -4.75 15.10 -8.02
N SER A 63 -5.83 15.88 -8.15
CA SER A 63 -5.79 17.20 -8.77
C SER A 63 -5.41 18.29 -7.76
N ASP A 64 -5.14 19.52 -8.21
CA ASP A 64 -4.83 20.66 -7.33
C ASP A 64 -6.10 21.37 -6.81
N ASN A 65 -7.29 20.81 -7.07
CA ASN A 65 -8.56 21.47 -6.78
C ASN A 65 -9.03 21.23 -5.34
N GLY A 66 -9.04 22.30 -4.54
CA GLY A 66 -9.63 22.29 -3.20
C GLY A 66 -8.96 21.27 -2.28
N TYR A 67 -9.75 20.37 -1.70
CA TYR A 67 -9.29 19.38 -0.72
C TYR A 67 -8.37 18.30 -1.32
N GLU A 68 -8.36 18.13 -2.64
CA GLU A 68 -7.41 17.20 -3.29
C GLU A 68 -5.95 17.65 -3.13
N LYS A 69 -5.72 18.94 -2.88
CA LYS A 69 -4.39 19.48 -2.60
C LYS A 69 -3.84 18.96 -1.26
N ASP A 70 -4.65 18.97 -0.20
CA ASP A 70 -4.29 18.40 1.11
C ASP A 70 -4.06 16.89 1.01
N ILE A 71 -4.87 16.19 0.21
CA ILE A 71 -4.69 14.75 -0.05
C ILE A 71 -3.36 14.50 -0.77
N LYS A 72 -3.01 15.32 -1.76
CA LYS A 72 -1.73 15.22 -2.48
C LYS A 72 -0.55 15.42 -1.53
N GLU A 73 -0.58 16.47 -0.70
CA GLU A 73 0.47 16.75 0.27
C GLU A 73 0.64 15.60 1.28
N TYR A 74 -0.47 15.03 1.75
CA TYR A 74 -0.45 13.85 2.62
C TYR A 74 0.11 12.60 1.91
N LEU A 75 -0.27 12.36 0.65
CA LEU A 75 0.26 11.25 -0.15
C LEU A 75 1.76 11.41 -0.41
N GLU A 76 2.24 12.63 -0.66
CA GLU A 76 3.66 12.95 -0.79
C GLU A 76 4.41 12.72 0.54
N LEU A 77 3.82 13.08 1.68
CA LEU A 77 4.38 12.81 3.01
C LEU A 77 4.46 11.31 3.33
N CYS A 78 3.53 10.50 2.81
CA CYS A 78 3.57 9.05 2.94
C CYS A 78 4.59 8.40 1.99
N GLN A 79 4.71 8.88 0.74
CA GLN A 79 5.57 8.27 -0.29
C GLN A 79 7.02 8.72 -0.20
N GLY A 80 7.26 9.96 0.27
CA GLY A 80 8.57 10.49 0.55
C GLY A 80 9.10 9.92 1.86
N ASP A 81 10.14 9.10 1.79
CA ASP A 81 11.02 8.80 2.92
C ASP A 81 11.25 10.09 3.73
N GLY A 82 10.83 10.10 5.00
CA GLY A 82 10.64 11.28 5.84
C GLY A 82 11.85 12.21 5.98
N VAL A 83 12.11 13.01 4.95
CA VAL A 83 12.95 14.19 4.95
C VAL A 83 12.08 15.33 4.46
N ILE A 84 11.37 15.95 5.40
CA ILE A 84 11.07 17.37 5.22
C ILE A 84 12.43 18.07 5.21
N ASP A 85 12.81 18.60 4.05
CA ASP A 85 13.87 19.60 3.95
C ASP A 85 13.38 20.83 4.72
N THR A 86 13.59 20.82 6.03
CA THR A 86 13.49 22.03 6.83
C THR A 86 14.69 22.88 6.46
N LYS A 87 14.45 23.93 5.66
CA LYS A 87 15.33 25.09 5.61
C LYS A 87 15.59 25.66 7.00
#